data_AF-A0A7C3CKX8-F1
#
_entry.id   AF-A0A7C3CKX8-F1
#
_cell.length_a   1.000
_cell.length_b   1.000
_cell.length_c   1.000
_cell.angle_alpha   90.00
_cell.angle_beta   90.00
_cell.angle_gamma   90.00
#
_symmetry.space_group_name_H-M   'P 1'
#
loop_
_entity.id
_entity.type
_entity.pdbx_description
1 polymer ?
#
loop_
_entity_poly.entity_id
_entity_poly.type
_entity_poly.pdbx_seq_one_letter_code
_entity_poly.pdbx_strand_id
1 'polypeptide(L)'
;MNLRFILSFSLLFLLMACSDSEPITLDTPVDCQPQNFVATHDGLGWSSAEISSICSLWLGNLPDLPPDPTNHVADDPAAAQLGQRIFFDTAFSADNTIACATCHKPELNFTDGMPLPIGGGPRKTPTIVGTAYNTWFFWDGRADSQWSQALGPLESSSEHKGNRAQ
;
A
#
# COMPACT_ATOMS: atom_id res chain seq x y z
N MET A 1 5.14 -55.30 -27.91
CA MET A 1 5.46 -54.36 -26.81
C MET A 1 4.74 -53.05 -27.13
N ASN A 2 3.61 -52.80 -26.47
CA ASN A 2 2.59 -51.85 -26.94
C ASN A 2 2.88 -50.42 -26.46
N LEU A 3 3.11 -49.52 -27.41
CA LEU A 3 3.43 -48.09 -27.21
C LEU A 3 2.30 -47.28 -26.54
N ARG A 4 1.15 -47.91 -26.26
CA ARG A 4 -0.01 -47.31 -25.59
C ARG A 4 0.08 -47.29 -24.06
N PHE A 5 1.04 -48.00 -23.46
CA PHE A 5 1.15 -48.07 -21.99
C PHE A 5 2.06 -47.00 -21.36
N ILE A 6 2.93 -46.36 -22.16
CA ILE A 6 3.92 -45.39 -21.65
C ILE A 6 3.34 -43.96 -21.59
N LEU A 7 2.33 -43.64 -22.41
CA LEU A 7 1.76 -42.29 -22.47
C LEU A 7 0.78 -41.95 -21.33
N SER A 8 0.32 -42.93 -20.53
CA SER A 8 -0.56 -42.66 -19.39
C SER A 8 0.19 -42.41 -18.06
N PHE A 9 1.47 -42.75 -17.96
CA PHE A 9 2.23 -42.55 -16.71
C PHE A 9 2.94 -41.19 -16.65
N SER A 10 3.12 -40.51 -17.78
CA SER A 10 3.77 -39.18 -17.84
C SER A 10 2.80 -38.01 -17.67
N LEU A 11 1.49 -38.23 -17.84
CA LEU A 11 0.48 -37.17 -17.65
C LEU A 11 0.00 -37.06 -16.19
N LEU A 12 0.30 -38.06 -15.34
CA LEU A 12 -0.08 -38.04 -13.92
C LEU A 12 0.96 -37.36 -13.03
N PHE A 13 2.20 -37.20 -13.49
CA PHE A 13 3.24 -36.47 -12.75
C PHE A 13 3.21 -34.95 -12.95
N LEU A 14 2.45 -34.46 -13.94
CA LEU A 14 2.31 -33.02 -14.20
C LEU A 14 1.18 -32.37 -13.37
N LEU A 15 0.37 -33.17 -12.68
CA LEU A 15 -0.74 -32.68 -11.83
C LEU A 15 -0.39 -32.61 -10.34
N MET A 16 0.84 -32.96 -9.94
CA MET A 16 1.27 -33.02 -8.53
C MET A 16 2.31 -31.97 -8.12
N ALA A 17 2.63 -31.01 -9.01
CA ALA A 17 3.56 -29.91 -8.73
C ALA A 17 2.86 -28.57 -8.39
N CYS A 18 1.53 -28.53 -8.37
CA CYS A 18 0.75 -27.44 -7.78
C CYS A 18 0.26 -27.86 -6.40
N SER A 19 1.20 -28.12 -5.50
CA SER A 19 0.93 -28.13 -4.07
C SER A 19 0.88 -26.67 -3.63
N ASP A 20 -0.33 -26.15 -3.47
CA ASP A 20 -0.73 -25.10 -2.54
C ASP A 20 0.37 -24.08 -2.18
N SER A 21 0.72 -23.20 -3.12
CA SER A 21 1.02 -21.84 -2.68
C SER A 21 -0.34 -21.24 -2.32
N GLU A 22 -0.72 -21.33 -1.04
CA GLU A 22 -1.73 -20.44 -0.48
C GLU A 22 -1.46 -19.04 -1.07
N PRO A 23 -2.43 -18.41 -1.76
CA PRO A 23 -2.26 -17.02 -2.11
C PRO A 23 -1.92 -16.32 -0.81
N ILE A 24 -0.89 -15.47 -0.81
CA ILE A 24 -0.67 -14.53 0.29
C ILE A 24 -1.90 -13.62 0.23
N THR A 25 -2.99 -14.05 0.85
CA THR A 25 -4.13 -13.23 1.13
C THR A 25 -3.57 -12.15 2.03
N LEU A 26 -3.77 -10.89 1.66
CA LEU A 26 -3.51 -9.74 2.51
C LEU A 26 -4.42 -9.74 3.78
N ASP A 27 -5.01 -10.89 4.11
CA ASP A 27 -6.02 -11.17 5.11
C ASP A 27 -5.47 -11.96 6.31
N THR A 28 -4.19 -12.36 6.34
CA THR A 28 -3.60 -12.61 7.67
C THR A 28 -3.44 -11.24 8.30
N PRO A 29 -4.28 -10.86 9.28
CA PRO A 29 -4.07 -9.59 9.95
C PRO A 29 -2.64 -9.68 10.51
N VAL A 30 -1.84 -8.63 10.36
CA VAL A 30 -0.68 -8.44 11.22
C VAL A 30 -1.25 -8.21 12.61
N ASP A 31 -1.69 -9.30 13.22
CA ASP A 31 -2.63 -9.24 14.31
C ASP A 31 -1.83 -8.92 15.56
N CYS A 32 -2.02 -7.72 16.10
CA CYS A 32 -1.55 -7.41 17.45
C CYS A 32 -2.36 -8.17 18.51
N GLN A 33 -2.81 -9.40 18.23
CA GLN A 33 -3.14 -10.31 19.31
C GLN A 33 -1.88 -10.54 20.13
N PRO A 34 -1.98 -10.44 21.46
CA PRO A 34 -0.88 -10.74 22.36
C PRO A 34 -0.20 -12.07 22.04
N GLN A 35 -0.96 -13.11 21.67
CA GLN A 35 -0.42 -14.43 21.35
C GLN A 35 0.56 -14.45 20.14
N ASN A 36 0.37 -13.61 19.12
CA ASN A 36 1.23 -13.61 17.93
C ASN A 36 2.42 -12.65 18.06
N PHE A 37 2.22 -11.51 18.74
CA PHE A 37 3.31 -10.58 19.04
C PHE A 37 4.34 -11.18 20.00
N VAL A 38 3.87 -11.94 21.00
CA VAL A 38 4.71 -12.70 21.93
C VAL A 38 5.52 -13.75 21.16
N ALA A 39 4.87 -14.58 20.33
CA ALA A 39 5.54 -15.68 19.61
C ALA A 39 6.73 -15.26 18.71
N THR A 40 6.74 -14.02 18.17
CA THR A 40 7.85 -13.53 17.32
C THR A 40 8.88 -12.69 18.06
N HIS A 41 8.61 -12.29 19.31
CA HIS A 41 9.48 -11.43 20.13
C HIS A 41 9.84 -12.04 21.49
N ASP A 42 9.55 -13.33 21.66
CA ASP A 42 9.99 -14.16 22.78
C ASP A 42 11.51 -14.01 22.98
N GLY A 43 11.90 -13.22 23.96
CA GLY A 43 13.32 -12.96 24.28
C GLY A 43 13.70 -11.48 24.50
N LEU A 44 12.83 -10.53 24.12
CA LEU A 44 13.09 -9.10 24.36
C LEU A 44 12.69 -8.62 25.76
N GLY A 45 11.99 -9.45 26.54
CA GLY A 45 11.69 -9.18 27.96
C GLY A 45 10.62 -8.10 28.23
N TRP A 46 9.79 -7.77 27.24
CA TRP A 46 8.70 -6.81 27.40
C TRP A 46 7.66 -7.28 28.41
N SER A 47 7.21 -6.38 29.28
CA SER A 47 6.08 -6.59 30.19
C SER A 47 4.76 -6.63 29.42
N SER A 48 3.73 -7.23 30.01
CA SER A 48 2.37 -7.26 29.43
C SER A 48 1.80 -5.85 29.19
N ALA A 49 2.13 -4.88 30.05
CA ALA A 49 1.71 -3.49 29.90
C ALA A 49 2.38 -2.80 28.70
N GLU A 50 3.66 -3.08 28.44
CA GLU A 50 4.36 -2.55 27.27
C GLU A 50 3.82 -3.16 25.98
N ILE A 51 3.59 -4.48 25.97
CA ILE A 51 2.96 -5.17 24.83
C ILE A 51 1.60 -4.55 24.54
N SER A 52 0.76 -4.36 25.57
CA SER A 52 -0.53 -3.71 25.43
C SER A 52 -0.42 -2.28 24.88
N SER A 53 0.61 -1.53 25.28
CA SER A 53 0.85 -0.18 24.78
C SER A 53 1.25 -0.19 23.31
N ILE A 54 2.15 -1.08 22.90
CA ILE A 54 2.56 -1.23 21.49
C ILE A 54 1.37 -1.66 20.62
N CYS A 55 0.58 -2.62 21.08
CA CYS A 55 -0.62 -3.08 20.37
C CYS A 55 -1.64 -1.96 20.20
N SER A 56 -1.73 -1.02 21.15
CA SER A 56 -2.63 0.12 21.03
C SER A 56 -2.25 1.10 19.92
N LEU A 57 -0.98 1.09 19.49
CA LEU A 57 -0.44 1.94 18.41
C LEU A 57 -0.53 1.26 17.03
N TRP A 58 -1.07 0.05 16.96
CA TRP A 58 -1.25 -0.67 15.71
C TRP A 58 -2.36 -0.04 14.86
N LEU A 59 -2.15 0.00 13.53
CA LEU A 59 -3.09 0.58 12.60
C LEU A 59 -4.47 -0.10 12.65
N GLY A 60 -4.52 -1.42 12.89
CA GLY A 60 -5.77 -2.16 13.04
C GLY A 60 -6.56 -1.81 14.31
N ASN A 61 -5.98 -1.06 15.24
CA ASN A 61 -6.63 -0.55 16.45
C ASN A 61 -7.17 0.88 16.28
N LEU A 62 -7.06 1.47 15.08
CA LEU A 62 -7.66 2.77 14.80
C LEU A 62 -9.20 2.69 14.78
N PRO A 63 -9.90 3.78 15.17
CA PRO A 63 -11.35 3.83 15.08
C PRO A 63 -11.79 3.78 13.61
N ASP A 64 -13.10 3.65 13.40
CA ASP A 64 -13.70 3.85 12.07
C ASP A 64 -13.23 5.17 11.45
N LEU A 65 -13.15 5.17 10.11
CA LEU A 65 -12.70 6.34 9.36
C LEU A 65 -13.53 7.58 9.74
N PRO A 66 -12.89 8.72 10.03
CA PRO A 66 -13.62 9.95 10.25
C PRO A 66 -14.30 10.39 8.93
N PRO A 67 -15.48 11.02 9.00
CA PRO A 67 -16.11 11.57 7.80
C PRO A 67 -15.24 12.68 7.21
N ASP A 68 -15.10 12.72 5.88
CA ASP A 68 -14.44 13.82 5.16
C ASP A 68 -15.51 14.79 4.62
N PRO A 69 -15.80 15.90 5.31
CA PRO A 69 -16.81 16.86 4.86
C PRO A 69 -16.39 17.64 3.61
N THR A 70 -15.13 17.54 3.18
CA THR A 70 -14.60 18.27 2.03
C THR A 70 -14.68 17.48 0.72
N ASN A 71 -14.98 16.18 0.81
CA ASN A 71 -15.09 15.29 -0.34
C ASN A 71 -16.43 14.54 -0.36
N HIS A 72 -17.36 14.99 -1.20
CA HIS A 72 -18.70 14.43 -1.29
C HIS A 72 -18.77 12.98 -1.80
N VAL A 73 -17.69 12.45 -2.40
CA VAL A 73 -17.58 11.06 -2.87
C VAL A 73 -16.61 10.23 -2.03
N ALA A 74 -16.23 10.68 -0.84
CA ALA A 74 -15.27 9.96 0.02
C ALA A 74 -15.68 8.50 0.28
N ASP A 75 -16.97 8.28 0.52
CA ASP A 75 -17.54 6.95 0.83
C ASP A 75 -18.19 6.27 -0.39
N ASP A 76 -18.01 6.79 -1.61
CA ASP A 76 -18.55 6.19 -2.83
C ASP A 76 -17.60 5.09 -3.37
N PRO A 77 -18.04 3.81 -3.42
CA PRO A 77 -17.22 2.71 -3.94
C PRO A 77 -16.79 2.90 -5.40
N ALA A 78 -17.60 3.58 -6.22
CA ALA A 78 -17.26 3.86 -7.62
C ALA A 78 -16.12 4.88 -7.72
N ALA A 79 -16.13 5.90 -6.86
CA ALA A 79 -15.04 6.87 -6.78
C ALA A 79 -13.74 6.21 -6.29
N ALA A 80 -13.82 5.33 -5.28
CA ALA A 80 -12.66 4.57 -4.80
C ALA A 80 -12.05 3.69 -5.90
N GLN A 81 -12.87 2.98 -6.67
CA GLN A 81 -12.39 2.15 -7.80
C GLN A 81 -11.76 3.00 -8.92
N LEU A 82 -12.31 4.18 -9.21
CA LEU A 82 -11.70 5.10 -10.17
C LEU A 82 -10.36 5.62 -9.66
N GLY A 83 -10.30 6.06 -8.40
CA GLY A 83 -9.06 6.51 -7.76
C GLY A 83 -7.97 5.45 -7.77
N GLN A 84 -8.32 4.19 -7.52
CA GLN A 84 -7.38 3.07 -7.64
C GLN A 84 -6.81 2.95 -9.06
N ARG A 85 -7.65 3.05 -10.11
CA ARG A 85 -7.14 3.00 -11.49
C ARG A 85 -6.17 4.16 -11.77
N ILE A 86 -6.54 5.37 -11.38
CA ILE A 86 -5.69 6.57 -11.56
C ILE A 86 -4.36 6.42 -10.82
N PHE A 87 -4.36 5.85 -9.61
CA PHE A 87 -3.16 5.67 -8.78
C PHE A 87 -2.04 4.89 -9.48
N PHE A 88 -2.40 3.94 -10.35
CA PHE A 88 -1.46 3.10 -11.11
C PHE A 88 -1.28 3.54 -12.57
N ASP A 89 -1.96 4.59 -13.02
CA ASP A 89 -1.95 5.02 -14.42
C ASP A 89 -0.88 6.08 -14.67
N THR A 90 0.10 5.75 -15.52
CA THR A 90 1.17 6.69 -15.88
C THR A 90 0.71 7.78 -16.84
N ALA A 91 -0.47 7.66 -17.47
CA ALA A 91 -1.02 8.65 -18.38
C ALA A 91 -1.28 10.02 -17.73
N PHE A 92 -1.30 10.07 -16.39
CA PHE A 92 -1.39 11.31 -15.61
C PHE A 92 -0.03 12.00 -15.39
N SER A 93 1.05 11.48 -15.96
CA SER A 93 2.33 12.18 -16.06
C SER A 93 2.55 12.72 -17.47
N ALA A 94 3.19 13.88 -17.57
CA ALA A 94 3.39 14.57 -18.85
C ALA A 94 4.20 13.77 -19.88
N ASP A 95 5.02 12.82 -19.43
CA ASP A 95 5.83 11.95 -20.28
C ASP A 95 5.41 10.47 -20.25
N ASN A 96 4.27 10.14 -19.60
CA ASN A 96 3.74 8.79 -19.42
C ASN A 96 4.67 7.82 -18.66
N THR A 97 5.60 8.33 -17.85
CA THR A 97 6.60 7.50 -17.14
C THR A 97 6.35 7.31 -15.65
N ILE A 98 5.53 8.16 -15.01
CA ILE A 98 5.34 8.19 -13.56
C ILE A 98 3.85 8.07 -13.22
N ALA A 99 3.54 7.23 -12.24
CA ALA A 99 2.24 7.16 -11.58
C ALA A 99 2.43 7.36 -10.07
N CYS A 100 1.34 7.52 -9.31
CA CYS A 100 1.41 7.60 -7.85
C CYS A 100 2.12 6.37 -7.26
N ALA A 101 1.82 5.19 -7.81
CA ALA A 101 2.42 3.91 -7.43
C ALA A 101 3.94 3.82 -7.71
N THR A 102 4.51 4.69 -8.55
CA THR A 102 5.97 4.72 -8.79
C THR A 102 6.73 5.04 -7.50
N CYS A 103 6.21 5.98 -6.71
CA CYS A 103 6.80 6.40 -5.43
C CYS A 103 6.10 5.79 -4.22
N HIS A 104 4.80 5.50 -4.31
CA HIS A 104 4.00 4.92 -3.22
C HIS A 104 3.70 3.44 -3.48
N LYS A 105 4.71 2.59 -3.33
CA LYS A 105 4.63 1.16 -3.70
C LYS A 105 3.92 0.32 -2.64
N PRO A 106 2.82 -0.38 -2.96
CA PRO A 106 2.08 -1.18 -1.98
C PRO A 106 2.95 -2.16 -1.20
N GLU A 107 3.87 -2.85 -1.87
CA GLU A 107 4.77 -3.85 -1.30
C GLU A 107 5.82 -3.26 -0.33
N LEU A 108 5.97 -1.93 -0.29
CA LEU A 108 6.86 -1.20 0.61
C LEU A 108 6.07 -0.26 1.54
N ASN A 109 4.88 -0.70 1.99
CA ASN A 109 3.98 0.09 2.82
C ASN A 109 3.70 1.47 2.21
N PHE A 110 3.51 1.51 0.90
CA PHE A 110 3.30 2.72 0.11
C PHE A 110 4.39 3.79 0.27
N THR A 111 5.64 3.34 0.38
CA THR A 111 6.85 4.17 0.22
C THR A 111 7.63 3.71 -1.00
N ASP A 112 8.72 4.40 -1.34
CA ASP A 112 9.63 3.99 -2.42
C ASP A 112 10.82 3.15 -1.91
N GLY A 113 10.97 3.00 -0.59
CA GLY A 113 12.09 2.34 0.06
C GLY A 113 13.40 3.13 0.06
N MET A 114 13.38 4.42 -0.32
CA MET A 114 14.57 5.23 -0.54
C MET A 114 14.74 6.32 0.54
N PRO A 115 15.98 6.76 0.81
CA PRO A 115 16.23 7.91 1.70
C PRO A 115 15.79 9.24 1.06
N LEU A 116 15.85 9.33 -0.27
CA LEU A 116 15.38 10.45 -1.09
C LEU A 116 14.52 9.93 -2.24
N PRO A 117 13.55 10.71 -2.72
CA PRO A 117 12.49 10.20 -3.57
C PRO A 117 12.97 9.89 -4.98
N ILE A 118 12.29 8.94 -5.63
CA ILE A 118 12.39 8.74 -7.08
C ILE A 118 11.97 10.05 -7.78
N GLY A 119 12.72 10.47 -8.80
CA GLY A 119 12.52 11.77 -9.46
C GLY A 119 13.24 12.95 -8.80
N GLY A 120 13.79 12.74 -7.60
CA GLY A 120 14.59 13.71 -6.86
C GLY A 120 13.75 14.64 -5.98
N GLY A 121 14.42 15.33 -5.07
CA GLY A 121 13.77 16.22 -4.10
C GLY A 121 14.43 16.16 -2.72
N PRO A 122 14.14 17.11 -1.82
CA PRO A 122 14.85 17.23 -0.55
C PRO A 122 14.27 16.37 0.58
N ARG A 123 13.15 15.66 0.35
CA ARG A 123 12.41 14.95 1.42
C ARG A 123 12.00 13.56 0.96
N LYS A 124 12.17 12.58 1.85
CA LYS A 124 11.75 11.18 1.65
C LYS A 124 10.26 11.08 1.27
N THR A 125 9.91 10.11 0.42
CA THR A 125 8.50 9.77 0.16
C THR A 125 7.84 9.23 1.44
N PRO A 126 6.82 9.94 2.01
CA PRO A 126 6.09 9.46 3.17
C PRO A 126 5.23 8.25 2.79
N THR A 127 4.86 7.43 3.77
CA THR A 127 3.80 6.43 3.55
C THR A 127 2.44 7.13 3.42
N ILE A 128 1.54 6.55 2.63
CA ILE A 128 0.12 6.96 2.61
C ILE A 128 -0.78 6.05 3.45
N VAL A 129 -0.20 5.07 4.16
CA VAL A 129 -0.94 4.23 5.09
C VAL A 129 -1.42 5.08 6.27
N GLY A 130 -2.73 5.05 6.54
CA GLY A 130 -3.33 5.81 7.65
C GLY A 130 -3.54 7.31 7.39
N THR A 131 -3.28 7.81 6.18
CA THR A 131 -3.44 9.26 5.88
C THR A 131 -4.87 9.76 6.00
N ALA A 132 -5.86 8.87 5.96
CA ALA A 132 -7.26 9.24 6.19
C ALA A 132 -7.52 9.82 7.60
N TYR A 133 -6.62 9.59 8.56
CA TYR A 133 -6.70 10.15 9.92
C TYR A 133 -5.87 11.44 10.10
N ASN A 134 -5.15 11.87 9.07
CA ASN A 134 -4.32 13.08 9.15
C ASN A 134 -5.15 14.34 8.89
N THR A 135 -4.89 15.39 9.65
CA THR A 135 -5.44 16.73 9.37
C THR A 135 -4.63 17.48 8.31
N TRP A 136 -3.31 17.29 8.31
CA TRP A 136 -2.37 18.02 7.45
C TRP A 136 -1.52 17.06 6.65
N PHE A 137 -1.22 17.44 5.40
CA PHE A 137 -0.51 16.61 4.44
C PHE A 137 0.78 17.27 3.97
N PHE A 138 1.68 16.44 3.43
CA PHE A 138 3.10 16.71 3.22
C PHE A 138 3.90 16.92 4.52
N TRP A 139 5.22 16.84 4.40
CA TRP A 139 6.16 17.06 5.51
C TRP A 139 6.09 18.45 6.16
N ASP A 140 5.60 19.45 5.44
CA ASP A 140 5.43 20.83 5.92
C ASP A 140 3.98 21.18 6.22
N GLY A 141 3.05 20.21 6.14
CA GLY A 141 1.64 20.42 6.46
C GLY A 141 0.90 21.39 5.53
N ARG A 142 1.44 21.68 4.34
CA ARG A 142 0.90 22.73 3.45
C ARG A 142 -0.41 22.40 2.75
N ALA A 143 -0.90 21.17 2.86
CA ALA A 143 -2.18 20.75 2.33
C ALA A 143 -3.11 20.31 3.46
N ASP A 144 -4.38 20.64 3.30
CA ASP A 144 -5.46 20.54 4.30
C ASP A 144 -6.42 19.37 4.05
N SER A 145 -6.25 18.65 2.95
CA SER A 145 -7.08 17.50 2.57
C SER A 145 -6.30 16.55 1.65
N GLN A 146 -6.73 15.29 1.59
CA GLN A 146 -6.11 14.30 0.70
C GLN A 146 -6.26 14.69 -0.78
N TRP A 147 -7.41 15.22 -1.16
CA TRP A 147 -7.66 15.62 -2.54
C TRP A 147 -6.84 16.87 -2.93
N SER A 148 -6.62 17.84 -2.03
CA SER A 148 -5.76 18.99 -2.31
C SER A 148 -4.28 18.59 -2.37
N GLN A 149 -3.85 17.63 -1.54
CA GLN A 149 -2.51 17.05 -1.58
C GLN A 149 -2.21 16.39 -2.94
N ALA A 150 -3.16 15.63 -3.50
CA ALA A 150 -2.98 14.89 -4.75
C ALA A 150 -2.69 15.78 -5.97
N LEU A 151 -3.07 17.06 -5.93
CA LEU A 151 -2.79 18.04 -7.00
C LEU A 151 -1.32 18.43 -7.08
N GLY A 152 -0.60 18.39 -5.96
CA GLY A 152 0.82 18.79 -5.89
C GLY A 152 1.73 17.93 -6.78
N PRO A 153 1.73 16.58 -6.61
CA PRO A 153 2.52 15.67 -7.44
C PRO A 153 2.24 15.80 -8.93
N LEU A 154 0.98 16.01 -9.31
CA LEU A 154 0.56 16.18 -10.70
C LEU A 154 1.27 17.35 -11.39
N GLU A 155 1.52 18.44 -10.68
CA GLU A 155 2.13 19.67 -11.21
C GLU A 155 3.64 19.78 -10.91
N SER A 156 4.21 18.84 -10.17
CA SER A 156 5.62 18.87 -9.76
C SER A 156 6.53 18.37 -10.88
N SER A 157 7.52 19.18 -11.28
CA SER A 157 8.51 18.82 -12.30
C SER A 157 9.41 17.65 -11.92
N SER A 158 9.47 17.32 -10.62
CA SER A 158 10.24 16.17 -10.11
C SER A 158 9.37 14.93 -9.92
N GLU A 159 8.05 15.04 -10.11
CA GLU A 159 7.10 13.94 -9.95
C GLU A 159 6.37 13.70 -11.28
N HIS A 160 5.10 14.08 -11.44
CA HIS A 160 4.35 13.77 -12.67
C HIS A 160 4.64 14.75 -13.84
N LYS A 161 5.33 15.86 -13.59
CA LYS A 161 5.77 16.83 -14.61
C LYS A 161 4.62 17.51 -15.39
N GLY A 162 3.40 17.43 -14.86
CA GLY A 162 2.23 18.07 -15.44
C GLY A 162 2.21 19.59 -15.21
N ASN A 163 1.19 20.25 -15.76
CA ASN A 163 0.85 21.63 -15.46
C ASN A 163 -0.64 21.88 -15.75
N ARG A 164 -1.16 23.06 -15.38
CA ARG A 164 -2.59 23.41 -15.53
C ARG A 164 -3.06 23.75 -16.95
N ALA A 165 -2.16 23.70 -17.93
CA ALA A 165 -2.42 24.06 -19.31
C ALA A 165 -2.29 22.86 -20.28
N GLN A 166 -2.00 21.66 -19.76
CA GLN A 166 -1.96 20.41 -20.51
C GLN A 166 -3.38 19.89 -20.79
#